data_AF-A0A960TUN3-F1
#
_entry.id   AF-A0A960TUN3-F1
#
_cell.length_a   1.000
_cell.length_b   1.000
_cell.length_c   1.000
_cell.angle_alpha   90.00
_cell.angle_beta   90.00
_cell.angle_gamma   90.00
#
_symmetry.space_group_name_H-M   'P 1'
#
loop_
_entity.id
_entity.type
_entity.pdbx_description
1 polymer ?
#
loop_
_entity_poly.entity_id
_entity_poly.type
_entity_poly.pdbx_seq_one_letter_code
_entity_poly.pdbx_strand_id
1 'polypeptide(L)'
;MPDAAPASALRASLDPETGELRVGAEALTDAAKADAELDAMLSKSTEGLTPVHHPDGRVSVRLDGRFMSASVARVGDDGAVETLCTESAAEARAFLQGAPERDAQGREVR
;
A
#
# COMPACT_ATOMS: atom_id res chain seq x y z
N MET A 1 31.07 -16.76 -15.89
CA MET A 1 29.92 -16.64 -14.99
C MET A 1 29.63 -15.15 -14.89
N PRO A 2 28.66 -14.60 -15.62
CA PRO A 2 28.39 -13.16 -15.53
C PRO A 2 27.72 -12.85 -14.19
N ASP A 3 28.28 -11.83 -13.56
CA ASP A 3 27.84 -11.13 -12.35
C ASP A 3 26.50 -10.43 -12.63
N ALA A 4 25.45 -10.78 -11.87
CA ALA A 4 24.15 -10.12 -11.97
C ALA A 4 24.23 -8.80 -11.20
N ALA A 5 24.38 -7.70 -11.93
CA ALA A 5 24.26 -6.35 -11.40
C ALA A 5 22.93 -6.19 -10.63
N PRO A 6 22.89 -5.54 -9.47
CA PRO A 6 21.62 -5.20 -8.84
C PRO A 6 20.90 -4.23 -9.78
N ALA A 7 19.72 -4.62 -10.25
CA ALA A 7 18.84 -3.72 -10.96
C ALA A 7 18.64 -2.48 -10.07
N SER A 8 19.20 -1.35 -10.50
CA SER A 8 19.01 -0.08 -9.82
C SER A 8 17.55 0.30 -9.99
N ALA A 9 16.70 -0.08 -9.03
CA ALA A 9 15.30 0.30 -9.02
C ALA A 9 15.24 1.82 -8.81
N LEU A 10 15.08 2.56 -9.92
CA LEU A 10 14.88 4.00 -9.89
C LEU A 10 13.53 4.29 -9.24
N ARG A 11 13.54 4.85 -8.04
CA ARG A 11 12.33 5.38 -7.39
C ARG A 11 12.20 6.87 -7.69
N ALA A 12 11.06 7.23 -8.23
CA ALA A 12 10.64 8.59 -8.49
C ALA A 12 9.28 8.82 -7.82
N SER A 13 9.05 10.03 -7.33
CA SER A 13 7.79 10.47 -6.76
C SER A 13 7.32 11.70 -7.52
N LEU A 14 6.03 11.80 -7.81
CA LEU A 14 5.46 12.99 -8.43
C LEU A 14 5.09 13.99 -7.33
N ASP A 15 5.52 15.24 -7.47
CA ASP A 15 5.05 16.34 -6.63
C ASP A 15 3.57 16.61 -6.92
N PRO A 16 2.65 16.50 -5.94
CA PRO A 16 1.23 16.71 -6.18
C PRO A 16 0.86 18.19 -6.42
N GLU A 17 1.69 19.15 -6.01
CA GLU A 17 1.42 20.59 -6.18
C GLU A 17 1.92 21.12 -7.52
N THR A 18 3.07 20.62 -7.99
CA THR A 18 3.72 21.12 -9.22
C THR A 18 3.66 20.14 -10.38
N GLY A 19 3.37 18.86 -10.13
CA GLY A 19 3.43 17.79 -11.12
C GLY A 19 4.86 17.40 -11.51
N GLU A 20 5.88 17.95 -10.85
CA GLU A 20 7.28 17.66 -11.18
C GLU A 20 7.72 16.30 -10.67
N LEU A 21 8.48 15.58 -11.50
CA LEU A 21 9.05 14.29 -11.13
C LEU A 21 10.27 14.51 -10.24
N ARG A 22 10.14 14.18 -8.95
CA ARG A 22 11.28 14.16 -8.03
C ARG A 22 11.96 12.80 -8.10
N VAL A 23 13.29 12.80 -8.24
CA VAL A 23 14.13 11.59 -8.28
C VAL A 23 15.23 11.69 -7.22
N GLY A 24 15.57 10.57 -6.58
CA GLY A 24 16.63 10.50 -5.57
C GLY A 24 16.14 10.27 -4.14
N ALA A 25 16.92 10.70 -3.15
CA ALA A 25 16.69 10.38 -1.73
C ALA A 25 15.35 10.89 -1.19
N GLU A 26 14.88 12.04 -1.69
CA GLU A 26 13.60 12.63 -1.29
C GLU A 26 12.42 11.80 -1.81
N ALA A 27 12.50 11.32 -3.05
CA ALA A 27 11.48 10.42 -3.63
C ALA A 27 11.42 9.06 -2.92
N LEU A 28 12.57 8.56 -2.47
CA LEU A 28 12.64 7.35 -1.63
C LEU A 28 11.96 7.56 -0.27
N THR A 29 12.10 8.76 0.30
CA THR A 29 11.49 9.11 1.58
C THR A 29 9.97 9.23 1.46
N ASP A 30 9.49 9.84 0.37
CA ASP A 30 8.06 10.00 0.11
C ASP A 30 7.37 8.65 -0.12
N ALA A 31 7.98 7.79 -0.95
CA ALA A 31 7.49 6.44 -1.18
C ALA A 31 7.49 5.61 0.11
N ALA A 32 8.53 5.72 0.94
CA ALA A 32 8.60 5.01 2.22
C ALA A 32 7.55 5.49 3.23
N LYS A 33 7.22 6.80 3.23
CA LYS A 33 6.13 7.35 4.04
C LYS A 33 4.78 6.84 3.59
N ALA A 34 4.51 6.83 2.28
CA ALA A 34 3.27 6.31 1.72
C ALA A 34 3.09 4.81 2.05
N ASP A 35 4.16 4.01 1.93
CA ASP A 35 4.17 2.61 2.35
C ASP A 35 3.82 2.45 3.84
N ALA A 36 4.48 3.24 4.71
CA ALA A 36 4.27 3.17 6.16
C ALA A 36 2.84 3.59 6.58
N GLU A 37 2.27 4.59 5.89
CA GLU A 37 0.90 5.03 6.12
C GLU A 37 -0.10 3.94 5.69
N LEU A 38 0.12 3.31 4.55
CA LEU A 38 -0.70 2.19 4.07
C LEU A 38 -0.64 0.99 5.03
N ASP A 39 0.54 0.64 5.53
CA ASP A 39 0.72 -0.42 6.55
C ASP A 39 -0.03 -0.09 7.85
N ALA A 40 -0.01 1.17 8.29
CA ALA A 40 -0.74 1.60 9.47
C ALA A 40 -2.26 1.51 9.26
N MET A 41 -2.77 1.98 8.11
CA MET A 41 -4.19 1.99 7.80
C MET A 41 -4.80 0.58 7.67
N LEU A 42 -4.07 -0.33 7.04
CA LEU A 42 -4.49 -1.71 6.79
C LEU A 42 -4.17 -2.65 7.96
N SER A 43 -3.57 -2.14 9.04
CA SER A 43 -3.28 -2.93 10.23
C SER A 43 -4.56 -3.48 10.86
N LYS A 44 -4.58 -4.79 11.12
CA LYS A 44 -5.66 -5.49 11.84
C LYS A 44 -5.33 -5.70 13.33
N SER A 45 -4.37 -4.96 13.88
CA SER A 45 -3.97 -5.08 15.29
C SER A 45 -4.95 -4.35 16.22
N THR A 46 -5.38 -5.04 17.28
CA THR A 46 -6.23 -4.47 18.33
C THR A 46 -5.46 -3.87 19.51
N GLU A 47 -4.14 -3.95 19.49
CA GLU A 47 -3.30 -3.46 20.58
C GLU A 47 -3.37 -1.93 20.69
N GLY A 48 -3.48 -1.40 21.91
CA GLY A 48 -3.57 0.03 22.17
C GLY A 48 -4.87 0.70 21.72
N LEU A 49 -5.87 -0.05 21.26
CA LEU A 49 -7.19 0.50 20.95
C LEU A 49 -7.91 0.92 22.22
N THR A 50 -8.53 2.10 22.21
CA THR A 50 -9.25 2.63 23.38
C THR A 50 -10.75 2.32 23.28
N PRO A 51 -11.33 1.59 24.25
CA PRO A 51 -12.78 1.45 24.35
C PRO A 51 -13.42 2.76 24.82
N VAL A 52 -14.53 3.11 24.20
CA VAL A 52 -15.37 4.27 24.49
C VAL A 52 -16.69 3.75 25.05
N HIS A 53 -16.96 4.07 26.30
CA HIS A 53 -18.21 3.75 26.96
C HIS A 53 -19.21 4.88 26.73
N HIS A 54 -20.37 4.53 26.18
CA HIS A 54 -21.45 5.47 25.92
C HIS A 54 -22.43 5.52 27.10
N PRO A 55 -23.14 6.65 27.32
CA PRO A 55 -24.09 6.82 28.42
C PRO A 55 -25.25 5.82 28.41
N ASP A 56 -25.53 5.21 27.25
CA ASP A 56 -26.57 4.22 27.02
C ASP A 56 -26.11 2.76 27.28
N GLY A 57 -24.89 2.59 27.81
CA GLY A 57 -24.31 1.27 28.12
C GLY A 57 -23.63 0.59 26.93
N ARG A 58 -23.62 1.19 25.74
CA ARG A 58 -22.85 0.66 24.60
C ARG A 58 -21.36 0.87 24.79
N VAL A 59 -20.57 -0.04 24.24
CA VAL A 59 -19.11 0.08 24.17
C VAL A 59 -18.72 0.09 22.69
N SER A 60 -18.04 1.15 22.27
CA SER A 60 -17.40 1.22 20.95
C SER A 60 -15.88 1.18 21.11
N VAL A 61 -15.15 0.81 20.07
CA VAL A 61 -13.68 0.84 20.10
C VAL A 61 -13.22 1.83 19.05
N ARG A 62 -12.34 2.76 19.44
CA ARG A 62 -11.73 3.69 18.48
C ARG A 62 -10.63 2.96 17.73
N LEU A 63 -10.76 2.84 16.41
CA LEU A 63 -9.82 2.11 15.54
C LEU A 63 -8.55 2.91 15.21
N ASP A 64 -8.53 4.22 15.51
CA ASP A 64 -7.37 5.12 15.32
C ASP A 64 -6.79 5.06 13.89
N GLY A 65 -7.67 5.01 12.89
CA GLY A 65 -7.27 4.95 11.47
C GLY A 65 -6.82 3.56 10.98
N ARG A 66 -6.97 2.51 11.78
CA ARG A 66 -6.68 1.11 11.42
C ARG A 66 -7.91 0.39 10.88
N PHE A 67 -7.73 -0.85 10.39
CA PHE A 67 -8.77 -1.71 9.82
C PHE A 67 -9.49 -1.10 8.61
N MET A 68 -8.80 -0.20 7.89
CA MET A 68 -9.35 0.39 6.67
C MET A 68 -9.21 -0.57 5.49
N SER A 69 -9.83 -0.20 4.38
CA SER A 69 -9.61 -0.82 3.08
C SER A 69 -8.95 0.21 2.16
N ALA A 70 -8.06 -0.22 1.28
CA ALA A 70 -7.39 0.63 0.32
C ALA A 70 -7.71 0.17 -1.10
N SER A 71 -7.89 1.13 -2.00
CA SER A 71 -7.95 0.89 -3.44
C SER A 71 -6.64 1.36 -4.05
N VAL A 72 -5.90 0.45 -4.69
CA VAL A 72 -4.65 0.74 -5.38
C VAL A 72 -4.87 0.61 -6.88
N ALA A 73 -4.23 1.47 -7.66
CA ALA A 73 -4.28 1.42 -9.11
C ALA A 73 -2.85 1.40 -9.66
N ARG A 74 -2.65 0.65 -10.74
CA ARG A 74 -1.40 0.63 -11.51
C ARG A 74 -1.71 0.78 -12.99
N VAL A 75 -0.74 1.28 -13.73
CA VAL A 75 -0.80 1.30 -15.20
C VAL A 75 -0.07 0.07 -15.70
N GLY A 76 -0.78 -0.81 -16.42
CA GLY A 76 -0.23 -2.01 -17.06
C GLY A 76 0.67 -1.65 -18.25
N ASP A 77 1.43 -2.63 -18.74
CA ASP A 77 2.34 -2.46 -19.89
C ASP A 77 1.63 -2.06 -21.19
N ASP A 78 0.33 -2.34 -21.28
CA ASP A 78 -0.57 -1.98 -22.37
C ASP A 78 -1.15 -0.55 -22.23
N GLY A 79 -0.82 0.16 -21.14
CA GLY A 79 -1.36 1.47 -20.82
C GLY A 79 -2.75 1.44 -20.19
N ALA A 80 -3.31 0.26 -19.90
CA ALA A 80 -4.57 0.14 -19.19
C ALA A 80 -4.39 0.42 -17.69
N VAL A 81 -5.38 1.03 -17.05
CA VAL A 81 -5.38 1.21 -15.59
C VAL A 81 -6.03 -0.01 -14.95
N GLU A 82 -5.24 -0.77 -14.21
CA GLU A 82 -5.71 -1.88 -13.40
C GLU A 82 -5.93 -1.38 -11.96
N THR A 83 -7.01 -1.80 -11.31
CA THR A 83 -7.36 -1.37 -9.95
C THR A 83 -7.65 -2.57 -9.06
N LEU A 84 -7.12 -2.56 -7.84
CA LEU A 84 -7.32 -3.59 -6.82
C LEU A 84 -7.81 -2.95 -5.52
N CYS A 85 -8.89 -3.49 -4.95
CA CYS A 85 -9.32 -3.19 -3.59
C CYS A 85 -8.77 -4.26 -2.65
N THR A 86 -8.00 -3.85 -1.63
CA THR A 86 -7.39 -4.77 -0.68
C THR A 86 -7.45 -4.24 0.76
N GLU A 87 -7.45 -5.18 1.70
CA GLU A 87 -7.37 -4.94 3.14
C GLU A 87 -5.95 -5.23 3.67
N SER A 88 -5.00 -5.53 2.78
CA SER A 88 -3.67 -6.04 3.11
C SER A 88 -2.61 -5.23 2.38
N ALA A 89 -1.69 -4.63 3.15
CA ALA A 89 -0.57 -3.89 2.58
C ALA A 89 0.37 -4.77 1.76
N ALA A 90 0.47 -6.06 2.11
CA ALA A 90 1.26 -7.04 1.35
C ALA A 90 0.68 -7.29 -0.05
N GLU A 91 -0.64 -7.41 -0.17
CA GLU A 91 -1.31 -7.57 -1.46
C GLU A 91 -1.20 -6.28 -2.30
N ALA A 92 -1.40 -5.12 -1.67
CA ALA A 92 -1.22 -3.83 -2.33
C ALA A 92 0.19 -3.69 -2.93
N ARG A 93 1.24 -4.03 -2.16
CA ARG A 93 2.62 -3.99 -2.64
C ARG A 93 2.90 -4.99 -3.76
N ALA A 94 2.39 -6.22 -3.65
CA ALA A 94 2.56 -7.22 -4.69
C ALA A 94 1.95 -6.76 -6.02
N PHE A 95 0.74 -6.18 -5.97
CA PHE A 95 0.05 -5.61 -7.12
C PHE A 95 0.86 -4.47 -7.77
N LEU A 96 1.33 -3.51 -6.95
CA LEU A 96 2.10 -2.35 -7.41
C LEU A 96 3.50 -2.70 -7.97
N GLN A 97 4.08 -3.83 -7.55
CA GLN A 97 5.40 -4.30 -8.03
C GLN A 97 5.32 -5.12 -9.32
N GLY A 98 4.13 -5.31 -9.91
CA GLY A 98 3.98 -6.11 -11.13
C GLY A 98 4.10 -7.61 -10.89
N ALA A 99 4.01 -8.09 -9.65
CA ALA A 99 3.93 -9.52 -9.40
C ALA A 99 2.61 -10.06 -9.99
N PRO A 100 2.62 -11.26 -10.61
CA PRO A 100 1.40 -11.86 -11.13
C PRO A 100 0.40 -12.02 -9.98
N GLU A 101 -0.84 -11.60 -10.23
CA GLU A 101 -1.92 -11.72 -9.26
C GLU A 101 -2.09 -13.20 -8.90
N ARG A 102 -1.96 -13.52 -7.61
CA ARG A 102 -2.27 -14.84 -7.07
C ARG A 102 -3.56 -14.70 -6.29
N ASP A 103 -4.55 -15.51 -6.66
CA ASP A 103 -5.81 -15.56 -5.91
C ASP A 103 -5.56 -16.05 -4.47
N ALA A 104 -6.61 -15.98 -3.63
CA ALA A 104 -6.59 -16.45 -2.25
C ALA A 104 -6.28 -17.96 -2.11
N GLN A 105 -6.15 -18.69 -3.22
CA GLN A 105 -5.80 -20.09 -3.32
C GLN A 105 -4.42 -20.32 -3.98
N GLY A 106 -3.65 -19.27 -4.22
CA GLY A 106 -2.29 -19.34 -4.77
C GLY A 106 -2.23 -19.67 -6.27
N ARG A 107 -3.32 -19.48 -7.01
CA ARG A 107 -3.36 -19.69 -8.46
C ARG A 107 -3.15 -18.36 -9.18
N GLU A 108 -2.35 -18.42 -10.25
CA GLU A 108 -2.18 -17.29 -11.17
C GLU A 108 -3.51 -17.02 -11.88
N VAL A 109 -4.03 -15.80 -11.72
CA VAL A 109 -5.17 -15.32 -12.49
C VAL A 109 -4.62 -14.68 -13.76
N ARG A 110 -5.06 -15.19 -14.92
CA ARG A 110 -4.63 -14.78 -16.27
C ARG A 110 -5.73 -13.98 -16.95
#